data_AF-A0A9D6D787-F1
#
_entry.id   AF-A0A9D6D787-F1
#
_cell.length_a   1.000
_cell.length_b   1.000
_cell.length_c   1.000
_cell.angle_alpha   90.00
_cell.angle_beta   90.00
_cell.angle_gamma   90.00
#
_symmetry.space_group_name_H-M   'P 1'
#
loop_
_entity.id
_entity.type
_entity.pdbx_description
1 polymer ?
#
loop_
_entity_poly.entity_id
_entity_poly.type
_entity_poly.pdbx_seq_one_letter_code
_entity_poly.pdbx_strand_id
1 'polypeptide(L)' 'MSKQDITQRYIEVTAHDLPLTCPMPNMSLWNAHPKVMIPLNHGGEARCPYCGTLYKFKGELPKAHH' A
#
# COMPACT_ATOMS: atom_id res chain seq x y z
N MET A 1 11.00 8.20 -15.73
CA MET A 1 9.83 7.78 -14.93
C MET A 1 10.24 6.60 -14.05
N SER A 2 10.45 6.82 -12.75
CA SER A 2 10.87 5.77 -11.82
C SER A 2 9.68 4.88 -11.46
N LYS A 3 9.49 3.80 -12.22
CA LYS A 3 8.52 2.74 -11.89
C LYS A 3 8.88 2.18 -10.51
N GLN A 4 7.93 2.25 -9.57
CA GLN A 4 8.12 1.70 -8.24
C GLN A 4 8.16 0.17 -8.35
N ASP A 5 9.24 -0.41 -7.83
CA ASP A 5 9.51 -1.84 -7.92
C ASP A 5 8.89 -2.58 -6.73
N ILE A 6 8.36 -3.78 -6.97
CA ILE A 6 7.69 -4.61 -5.95
C ILE A 6 8.64 -5.19 -4.90
N THR A 7 9.96 -5.09 -5.10
CA THR A 7 10.96 -5.44 -4.06
C THR A 7 11.08 -4.37 -2.99
N GLN A 8 10.52 -3.18 -3.21
CA GLN A 8 10.53 -2.13 -2.21
C GLN A 8 9.66 -2.55 -1.02
N ARG A 9 10.33 -2.79 0.11
CA ARG A 9 9.71 -3.33 1.33
C ARG A 9 8.85 -2.31 2.07
N TYR A 10 8.88 -1.04 1.68
CA TYR A 10 8.16 0.05 2.34
C TYR A 10 7.62 1.06 1.33
N ILE A 11 6.33 1.39 1.44
CA ILE A 11 5.61 2.26 0.52
C ILE A 11 4.68 3.18 1.30
N GLU A 12 4.83 4.48 1.04
CA GLU A 12 3.97 5.50 1.61
C GLU A 12 2.73 5.68 0.74
N VAL A 13 1.55 5.58 1.35
CA VAL A 13 0.26 5.66 0.66
C VAL A 13 -0.58 6.78 1.26
N THR A 14 -1.48 7.37 0.49
CA THR A 14 -2.33 8.47 0.98
C THR A 14 -3.80 8.14 0.76
N ALA A 15 -4.71 9.00 1.19
CA ALA A 15 -6.15 8.80 0.96
C ALA A 15 -6.51 8.62 -0.54
N HIS A 16 -5.73 9.19 -1.45
CA HIS A 16 -5.90 9.06 -2.90
C HIS A 16 -5.56 7.67 -3.45
N ASP A 17 -4.84 6.86 -2.67
CA ASP A 17 -4.45 5.51 -3.04
C ASP A 17 -5.44 4.45 -2.50
N LEU A 18 -6.42 4.89 -1.70
CA LEU A 18 -7.50 4.02 -1.25
C LEU A 18 -8.52 3.78 -2.37
N PRO A 19 -9.02 2.54 -2.56
CA PRO A 19 -8.70 1.34 -1.80
C PRO A 19 -7.30 0.78 -2.12
N LEU A 20 -6.52 0.51 -1.07
CA LEU A 20 -5.14 0.02 -1.21
C LEU A 20 -5.14 -1.34 -1.89
N THR A 21 -4.42 -1.45 -3.00
CA THR A 21 -4.26 -2.73 -3.73
C THR A 21 -2.79 -3.02 -3.98
N CYS A 22 -2.42 -4.29 -3.81
CA CYS A 22 -1.09 -4.79 -4.14
C CYS A 22 -1.21 -5.79 -5.29
N PRO A 23 -0.51 -5.60 -6.42
CA PRO A 23 0.37 -4.46 -6.76
C PRO A 23 -0.41 -3.18 -7.11
N MET A 24 0.19 -2.01 -6.85
CA MET A 24 -0.38 -0.71 -7.19
C MET A 24 -0.41 -0.48 -8.71
N PRO A 25 -1.31 0.37 -9.23
CA PRO A 25 -1.40 0.67 -10.66
C PRO A 25 -0.09 1.24 -11.26
N ASN A 26 0.74 1.88 -10.44
CA ASN A 26 2.02 2.45 -10.86
C ASN A 26 3.23 1.50 -10.68
N MET A 27 3.00 0.25 -10.26
CA MET A 27 4.05 -0.77 -10.10
C MET A 27 4.18 -1.66 -11.34
N SER A 28 5.40 -2.07 -11.65
CA SER A 28 5.64 -3.08 -12.69
C SER A 28 5.16 -4.46 -12.21
N LEU A 29 4.08 -4.96 -12.83
CA LEU A 29 3.45 -6.26 -12.54
C LEU A 29 4.21 -7.50 -13.08
N TRP A 30 5.36 -7.35 -13.74
CA TRP A 30 5.86 -8.34 -14.71
C TRP A 30 6.14 -9.76 -14.17
N ASN A 31 6.15 -10.02 -12.85
CA ASN A 31 6.12 -11.38 -12.26
C ASN A 31 5.54 -11.37 -10.82
N ALA A 32 4.52 -10.55 -10.56
CA ALA A 32 3.94 -10.42 -9.21
C ALA A 32 2.82 -11.44 -8.91
N HIS A 33 2.38 -11.50 -7.66
CA HIS A 33 1.19 -12.25 -7.25
C HIS A 33 -0.10 -11.61 -7.79
N PRO A 34 -1.25 -12.33 -7.78
CA PRO A 34 -2.54 -11.76 -8.16
C PRO A 34 -2.89 -10.49 -7.37
N LYS A 35 -3.61 -9.56 -7.99
CA LYS A 35 -4.05 -8.32 -7.34
C LYS A 35 -4.92 -8.64 -6.13
N VAL A 36 -4.52 -8.14 -4.97
CA VAL A 36 -5.28 -8.25 -3.71
C VAL A 36 -5.52 -6.88 -3.10
N MET A 37 -6.65 -6.76 -2.41
CA MET A 37 -6.95 -5.58 -1.59
C MET A 37 -6.28 -5.73 -0.23
N ILE A 38 -5.55 -4.72 0.21
CA ILE A 38 -4.87 -4.71 1.51
C ILE A 38 -5.66 -3.80 2.46
N PRO A 39 -6.22 -4.33 3.56
CA PRO A 39 -6.92 -3.49 4.53
C PRO A 39 -5.91 -2.66 5.32
N LEU A 40 -6.08 -1.33 5.33
CA LEU A 40 -5.37 -0.48 6.27
C LEU A 40 -6.01 -0.57 7.65
N ASN A 41 -5.22 -0.97 8.64
CA ASN A 41 -5.65 -0.92 10.05
C ASN A 41 -5.73 0.54 10.52
N HIS A 42 -6.43 0.78 11.64
CA HIS A 42 -6.59 2.10 12.27
C HIS A 42 -5.26 2.79 12.63
N GLY A 43 -4.14 2.07 12.64
CA GLY A 43 -2.79 2.61 12.82
C GLY A 43 -2.15 3.19 11.56
N GLY A 44 -2.84 3.14 10.41
CA GLY A 44 -2.30 3.63 9.15
C GLY A 44 -1.18 2.75 8.60
N GLU A 45 -1.10 1.48 8.99
CA GLU A 45 -0.06 0.55 8.53
C GLU A 45 -0.68 -0.78 8.11
N ALA A 46 -0.20 -1.35 7.00
CA ALA A 46 -0.65 -2.64 6.49
C ALA A 46 0.49 -3.38 5.78
N ARG A 47 0.49 -4.71 5.82
CA ARG A 47 1.49 -5.53 5.13
C ARG A 47 0.82 -6.44 4.11
N CYS A 48 1.41 -6.53 2.92
CA CYS A 48 0.97 -7.52 1.94
C CYS A 48 1.38 -8.93 2.38
N PRO A 49 0.46 -9.91 2.43
CA PRO A 49 0.78 -11.28 2.82
C PRO A 49 1.59 -12.05 1.78
N TYR A 50 1.70 -11.54 0.54
CA TYR A 50 2.40 -12.22 -0.55
C TYR A 50 3.82 -11.69 -0.77
N CYS A 51 3.97 -10.38 -1.01
CA CYS A 51 5.27 -9.76 -1.26
C CYS A 51 5.96 -9.23 0.01
N GLY A 52 5.26 -9.14 1.14
CA GLY A 52 5.80 -8.60 2.38
C GLY A 52 5.99 -7.08 2.40
N THR A 53 5.54 -6.36 1.37
CA THR A 53 5.59 -4.90 1.30
C THR A 53 4.78 -4.27 2.44
N LEU A 54 5.42 -3.37 3.18
CA LEU A 54 4.81 -2.56 4.23
C LEU A 54 4.26 -1.26 3.63
N TYR A 55 2.95 -1.12 3.67
CA TYR A 55 2.25 0.11 3.30
C TYR A 55 2.02 0.94 4.55
N LYS A 56 2.41 2.21 4.49
CA LYS A 56 2.20 3.18 5.57
C LYS A 56 1.45 4.38 5.05
N PHE A 57 0.31 4.67 5.67
CA PHE A 57 -0.49 5.84 5.42
C PHE A 57 0.29 7.08 5.82
N LYS A 58 0.59 7.90 4.82
CA LYS A 58 1.21 9.20 4.96
C LYS A 58 0.10 10.25 5.01
N GLY A 59 -0.23 10.63 6.22
CA GLY A 59 -1.24 11.64 6.54
C GLY A 59 -1.51 11.65 8.03
N GLU A 60 -2.16 12.70 8.51
CA GLU A 60 -2.86 12.64 9.78
C GLU A 60 -3.99 11.61 9.65
N LEU A 61 -3.89 10.49 10.38
CA LEU A 61 -5.05 9.65 10.64
C LEU A 61 -6.15 10.59 11.14
N PRO A 62 -7.36 10.62 10.54
CA PRO A 62 -8.42 11.47 11.05
C PRO A 62 -8.61 11.09 12.51
N LYS A 63 -8.20 12.00 13.42
CA LYS A 63 -8.44 11.84 14.85
C LYS A 63 -9.94 11.61 14.96
N ALA A 64 -10.31 10.42 15.43
CA ALA A 64 -11.68 10.07 15.71
C ALA A 64 -12.33 11.26 16.42
N HIS A 65 -13.28 11.92 15.76
CA HIS A 65 -14.14 12.87 16.45
C HIS A 65 -14.96 12.04 17.43
N HIS A 66 -14.81 12.42 18.70
CA HIS A 66 -15.52 11.87 19.87
C HIS A 66 -17.03 12.08 19.73
#